data_AF-A0A7T0NZM2-F1
#
_entry.id   AF-A0A7T0NZM2-F1
#
_cell.length_a   1.000
_cell.length_b   1.000
_cell.length_c   1.000
_cell.angle_alpha   90.00
_cell.angle_beta   90.00
_cell.angle_gamma   90.00
#
_symmetry.space_group_name_H-M   'P 1'
#
loop_
_entity.id
_entity.type
_entity.pdbx_description
1 polymer ?
#
loop_
_entity_poly.entity_id
_entity_poly.type
_entity_poly.pdbx_seq_one_letter_code
_entity_poly.pdbx_strand_id
1 'polypeptide(L)' 'MSELIAYLPEVFELFGPVTLRMMFGGCGIYHGGLMFALVVDNTLYLKVDAESAHYFDEQGLASSGRSYL' A
#
# COMPACT_ATOMS: atom_id res chain seq x y z
N MET A 1 4.70 -9.33 13.92
CA MET A 1 4.08 -9.25 12.58
C MET A 1 2.63 -8.83 12.81
N SER A 2 2.16 -7.72 12.23
CA SER A 2 0.76 -7.31 12.39
C SER A 2 -0.17 -8.27 11.65
N GLU A 3 -1.35 -8.55 12.22
CA GLU A 3 -2.37 -9.42 11.60
C GLU A 3 -2.76 -8.92 10.21
N LEU A 4 -2.78 -7.60 10.02
CA LEU A 4 -2.98 -6.96 8.72
C LEU A 4 -2.03 -7.52 7.66
N ILE A 5 -0.71 -7.54 7.93
CA ILE A 5 0.30 -8.00 6.96
C ILE A 5 0.08 -9.47 6.61
N ALA A 6 -0.28 -10.30 7.59
CA ALA A 6 -0.53 -11.72 7.38
C ALA A 6 -1.77 -11.96 6.49
N TYR A 7 -2.76 -11.06 6.54
CA TYR A 7 -4.00 -11.16 5.78
C TYR A 7 -3.91 -10.61 4.34
N LEU A 8 -2.90 -9.77 4.04
CA LEU A 8 -2.79 -9.13 2.71
C LEU A 8 -2.76 -10.11 1.51
N PRO A 9 -2.10 -11.28 1.57
CA PRO A 9 -2.11 -12.21 0.44
C PRO A 9 -3.53 -12.68 0.08
N GLU A 10 -4.41 -12.84 1.06
CA GLU A 10 -5.81 -13.19 0.85
C GLU A 10 -6.60 -12.02 0.26
N VAL A 11 -6.40 -10.80 0.80
CA VAL A 11 -7.04 -9.57 0.27
C VAL A 11 -6.72 -9.35 -1.21
N PHE A 12 -5.50 -9.65 -1.62
CA PHE A 12 -5.05 -9.47 -3.01
C PHE A 12 -5.18 -10.73 -3.87
N GLU A 13 -5.84 -11.80 -3.42
CA GLU A 13 -5.91 -13.07 -4.16
C GLU A 13 -6.44 -12.90 -5.59
N LEU A 14 -7.49 -12.09 -5.77
CA LEU A 14 -8.07 -11.79 -7.09
C LEU A 14 -7.19 -10.87 -7.95
N PHE A 15 -6.32 -10.07 -7.33
CA PHE A 15 -5.33 -9.24 -8.03
C PHE A 15 -4.11 -10.06 -8.46
N GLY A 16 -3.85 -11.18 -7.77
CA GLY A 16 -2.75 -12.10 -8.01
C GLY A 16 -1.72 -12.10 -6.88
N PRO A 17 -0.66 -12.93 -6.99
CA PRO A 17 0.29 -13.10 -5.92
C PRO A 17 1.03 -11.79 -5.60
N VAL A 18 1.12 -11.49 -4.31
CA VAL A 18 1.86 -10.33 -3.79
C VAL A 18 3.06 -10.78 -2.98
N THR A 19 4.15 -10.02 -3.06
CA THR A 19 5.35 -10.20 -2.23
C THR A 19 5.40 -9.10 -1.18
N LEU A 20 5.66 -9.50 0.07
CA LEU A 20 5.78 -8.60 1.20
C LEU A 20 7.26 -8.43 1.56
N ARG A 21 7.73 -7.18 1.68
CA ARG A 21 9.11 -6.87 2.08
C ARG A 21 9.13 -5.88 3.24
N MET A 22 9.78 -6.26 4.34
CA MET A 22 9.94 -5.37 5.50
C MET A 22 11.03 -4.33 5.20
N MET A 23 10.69 -3.05 5.34
CA MET A 23 11.62 -1.93 5.08
C MET A 23 11.35 -0.81 6.08
N PHE A 24 12.39 -0.35 6.80
CA PHE A 24 12.39 0.87 7.61
C PHE A 24 11.17 1.09 8.51
N GLY A 25 10.73 0.05 9.24
CA GLY A 25 9.60 0.16 10.18
C GLY A 25 8.22 -0.05 9.55
N GLY A 26 8.14 -0.34 8.24
CA GLY A 26 6.93 -0.74 7.54
C GLY A 26 7.11 -2.01 6.70
N CYS A 27 6.10 -2.30 5.87
CA CYS A 27 6.09 -3.41 4.93
C CYS A 27 5.66 -2.93 3.54
N GLY A 28 6.57 -2.97 2.58
CA GLY A 28 6.25 -2.72 1.18
C GLY A 28 5.60 -3.94 0.54
N ILE A 29 4.57 -3.70 -0.28
CA ILE A 29 3.80 -4.72 -0.97
C ILE A 29 4.05 -4.59 -2.47
N TYR A 30 4.39 -5.71 -3.08
CA TYR A 30 4.83 -5.79 -4.47
C TYR A 30 3.97 -6.78 -5.26
N HIS A 31 3.65 -6.44 -6.50
CA HIS A 31 3.04 -7.36 -7.47
C HIS A 31 3.90 -7.35 -8.73
N GLY A 32 4.32 -8.54 -9.21
CA GLY A 32 5.22 -8.63 -10.37
C GLY A 32 6.56 -7.89 -10.21
N GLY A 33 7.03 -7.70 -8.96
CA GLY A 33 8.26 -6.96 -8.66
C GLY A 33 8.09 -5.44 -8.55
N LEU A 34 6.89 -4.89 -8.81
CA LEU A 34 6.59 -3.47 -8.67
C LEU A 34 5.91 -3.18 -7.33
N MET A 35 6.43 -2.19 -6.61
CA MET A 35 5.83 -1.74 -5.35
C MET A 35 4.57 -0.91 -5.65
N PHE A 36 3.44 -1.31 -5.06
CA PHE A 36 2.17 -0.62 -5.26
C PHE A 36 1.48 -0.22 -3.94
N ALA A 37 1.93 -0.75 -2.80
CA ALA A 37 1.36 -0.40 -1.51
C ALA A 37 2.39 -0.48 -0.37
N LEU A 38 2.07 0.14 0.77
CA LEU A 38 2.90 0.22 1.96
C LEU A 38 2.02 0.03 3.20
N VAL A 39 2.44 -0.84 4.13
CA VAL A 39 1.91 -0.90 5.48
C VAL A 39 2.85 -0.19 6.43
N VAL A 40 2.34 0.80 7.16
CA VAL A 40 3.04 1.48 8.25
C VAL A 40 2.03 1.86 9.32
N ASP A 41 2.42 1.82 10.59
CA ASP A 41 1.53 2.12 11.72
C ASP A 41 0.18 1.37 11.64
N ASN A 42 0.25 0.07 11.29
CA ASN A 42 -0.91 -0.82 11.09
C ASN A 42 -1.95 -0.33 10.07
N THR A 43 -1.54 0.52 9.13
CA THR A 43 -2.40 1.10 8.10
C THR A 43 -1.85 0.76 6.71
N LEU A 44 -2.72 0.32 5.81
CA LEU A 44 -2.40 0.06 4.41
C LEU A 44 -2.58 1.33 3.59
N TYR A 45 -1.52 1.76 2.92
CA TYR A 45 -1.51 2.85 1.95
C TYR A 45 -1.32 2.28 0.55
N LEU A 46 -2.14 2.73 -0.40
CA LEU A 46 -1.98 2.42 -1.81
C LEU A 46 -1.26 3.56 -2.51
N LYS A 47 -0.36 3.22 -3.44
CA LYS A 47 0.29 4.21 -4.28
C LYS A 47 -0.74 4.75 -5.28
N VAL A 48 -0.80 6.06 -5.36
CA VAL A 48 -1.62 6.80 -6.32
C VAL A 48 -0.68 7.42 -7.35
N ASP A 49 -1.06 7.38 -8.62
CA ASP A 49 -0.32 8.04 -9.70
C ASP A 49 -0.87 9.44 -9.99
N ALA A 50 -0.19 10.17 -10.88
CA ALA A 50 -0.60 11.53 -11.22
C ALA A 50 -1.98 11.59 -11.91
N GLU A 51 -2.39 10.51 -12.57
CA GLU A 51 -3.68 10.44 -13.27
C GLU A 51 -4.82 10.13 -12.29
N SER A 52 -4.57 9.37 -11.23
CA SER A 52 -5.59 8.96 -10.26
C SER A 52 -5.70 9.89 -9.06
N ALA A 53 -4.69 10.73 -8.79
CA ALA A 53 -4.65 11.65 -7.65
C ALA A 53 -5.89 12.55 -7.55
N HIS A 54 -6.35 13.09 -8.68
CA HIS A 54 -7.50 14.00 -8.69
C HIS A 54 -8.78 13.35 -8.14
N TYR A 55 -9.01 12.06 -8.38
CA TYR A 55 -10.18 11.35 -7.84
C TYR A 55 -10.18 11.31 -6.31
N PHE A 56 -9.02 11.33 -5.68
CA PHE A 56 -8.90 11.36 -4.21
C PHE A 56 -9.04 12.79 -3.68
N ASP A 57 -8.43 13.76 -4.36
CA ASP A 57 -8.50 15.18 -4.00
C ASP A 57 -9.93 15.73 -4.10
N GLU A 58 -10.67 15.38 -5.17
CA GLU A 58 -12.08 15.76 -5.36
C GLU A 58 -12.99 15.26 -4.23
N GLN A 59 -12.63 14.13 -3.62
CA GLN A 59 -13.35 13.52 -2.51
C GLN A 59 -12.83 14.00 -1.14
N GLY A 60 -11.87 14.91 -1.11
CA GLY A 60 -11.26 15.45 0.12
C GLY A 60 -10.47 14.41 0.92
N LEU A 61 -9.98 13.36 0.26
CA LEU A 61 -9.25 12.28 0.92
C LEU A 61 -7.79 12.70 1.14
N ALA A 62 -7.34 12.60 2.40
CA ALA A 62 -5.98 12.99 2.75
C ALA A 62 -4.95 12.00 2.19
N SER A 63 -3.88 12.54 1.60
CA SER A 63 -2.65 11.77 1.41
C SER A 63 -2.08 11.36 2.77
N SER A 64 -1.18 10.38 2.79
CA SER A 64 -0.54 9.86 4.01
C SER A 64 0.14 10.93 4.89
N GLY A 65 0.28 12.18 4.42
CA GLY A 65 0.82 13.32 5.16
C GLY A 65 2.32 13.20 5.48
N ARG A 66 2.94 12.09 5.09
CA ARG A 66 4.35 11.73 5.29
C ARG A 66 4.93 11.27 3.95
N SER A 67 6.09 11.81 3.58
CA SER A 67 6.87 11.27 2.46
C SER A 67 7.55 9.99 2.93
N TYR A 68 7.06 8.85 2.44
CA TYR A 68 7.68 7.53 2.62
C TYR A 68 8.51 7.11 1.40
N LEU A 69 8.87 8.10 0.57
CA LEU A 69 9.76 8.01 -0.59
C LEU A 69 10.98 8.89 -0.35
#